data_AF-A0A929MSC4-F1
#
_entry.id   AF-A0A929MSC4-F1
#
_cell.length_a   1.000
_cell.length_b   1.000
_cell.length_c   1.000
_cell.angle_alpha   90.00
_cell.angle_beta   90.00
_cell.angle_gamma   90.00
#
_symmetry.space_group_name_H-M   'P 1'
#
loop_
_entity.id
_entity.type
_entity.pdbx_description
1 polymer ?
#
loop_
_entity_poly.entity_id
_entity_poly.type
_entity_poly.pdbx_seq_one_letter_code
_entity_poly.pdbx_strand_id
1 'polypeptide(L)'
;MTLIEQEVKIALEEESFARLKSGLGLDGVAPRQQVNHYYDSDQSALKAARAALRLRQYDQVSEWTFKQALDQFQALEITQTNTSRLDSVPASLAGAWIQDASLLATLAKVGIEPQDLVLRYGFQTNRWTLDLGWGE
;
A
#
# COMPACT_ATOMS: atom_id res chain seq x y z
N MET A 1 -10.02 -7.47 4.26
CA MET A 1 -9.27 -7.96 5.44
C MET A 1 -8.85 -6.77 6.29
N THR A 2 -8.95 -6.86 7.62
CA THR A 2 -8.53 -5.80 8.55
C THR A 2 -7.55 -6.38 9.55
N LEU A 3 -6.41 -5.69 9.77
CA LEU A 3 -5.35 -6.15 10.65
C LEU A 3 -4.57 -4.98 11.27
N ILE A 4 -3.82 -5.29 12.33
CA ILE A 4 -2.77 -4.41 12.86
C ILE A 4 -1.45 -4.90 12.29
N GLU A 5 -0.78 -4.05 11.52
CA GLU A 5 0.56 -4.30 11.01
C GLU A 5 1.58 -3.76 12.01
N GLN A 6 2.64 -4.53 12.26
CA GLN A 6 3.83 -4.10 13.00
C GLN A 6 5.02 -4.11 12.04
N GLU A 7 5.72 -2.99 11.92
CA GLU A 7 6.75 -2.83 10.88
C GLU A 7 7.93 -1.98 11.37
N VAL A 8 9.15 -2.41 11.06
CA VAL A 8 10.38 -1.63 11.25
C VAL A 8 11.00 -1.35 9.89
N LYS A 9 11.34 -0.09 9.64
CA LYS A 9 11.89 0.36 8.37
C LYS A 9 13.13 1.20 8.57
N ILE A 10 14.13 0.94 7.72
CA ILE A 10 15.33 1.74 7.59
C ILE A 10 15.64 1.96 6.12
N ALA A 11 16.00 3.19 5.76
CA ALA A 11 16.51 3.49 4.43
C ALA A 11 17.97 3.06 4.34
N LEU A 12 18.35 2.43 3.24
CA LEU A 12 19.71 2.02 2.95
C LEU A 12 20.20 2.76 1.72
N GLU A 13 21.49 3.10 1.73
CA GLU A 13 22.21 3.46 0.52
C GLU A 13 22.26 2.27 -0.45
N GLU A 14 22.37 2.55 -1.74
CA GLU A 14 22.36 1.54 -2.81
C GLU A 14 23.37 0.40 -2.56
N GLU A 15 24.62 0.75 -2.21
CA GLU A 15 25.66 -0.23 -1.93
C GLU A 15 25.31 -1.11 -0.72
N SER A 16 24.70 -0.52 0.31
CA SER A 16 24.29 -1.26 1.50
C SER A 16 23.14 -2.22 1.20
N PHE A 17 22.18 -1.80 0.38
CA PHE A 17 21.12 -2.67 -0.11
C PHE A 17 21.67 -3.83 -0.96
N ALA A 18 22.59 -3.55 -1.89
CA ALA A 18 23.22 -4.58 -2.72
C ALA A 18 23.98 -5.62 -1.89
N ARG A 19 24.78 -5.17 -0.90
CA ARG A 19 25.48 -6.08 0.03
C ARG A 19 24.50 -6.92 0.85
N LEU A 20 23.43 -6.32 1.37
CA LEU A 20 22.41 -7.06 2.13
C LEU A 20 21.72 -8.11 1.26
N LYS A 21 21.29 -7.73 0.05
CA LYS A 21 20.63 -8.63 -0.91
C LYS A 21 21.54 -9.81 -1.26
N SER A 22 22.82 -9.55 -1.55
CA SER A 22 23.79 -10.61 -1.86
C SER A 22 24.08 -11.51 -0.66
N GLY A 23 24.26 -10.93 0.53
CA GLY A 23 24.47 -11.67 1.78
C GLY A 23 23.29 -12.57 2.18
N LEU A 24 22.07 -12.23 1.75
CA LEU A 24 20.87 -13.04 1.91
C LEU A 24 20.65 -14.06 0.77
N GLY A 25 21.57 -14.15 -0.20
CA GLY A 25 21.48 -15.09 -1.31
C GLY A 25 20.41 -14.76 -2.37
N LEU A 26 19.99 -13.50 -2.47
CA LEU A 26 18.87 -13.07 -3.32
C LEU A 26 19.29 -12.64 -4.74
N ASP A 27 20.55 -12.87 -5.14
CA ASP A 27 21.06 -12.39 -6.43
C ASP A 27 20.46 -13.07 -7.66
N GLY A 28 20.08 -14.35 -7.54
CA GLY A 28 19.36 -15.08 -8.59
C GLY A 28 17.84 -15.11 -8.40
N VAL A 29 17.31 -14.45 -7.37
CA VAL A 29 15.87 -14.49 -7.05
C VAL A 29 15.17 -13.33 -7.74
N ALA A 30 14.15 -13.62 -8.55
CA ALA A 30 13.32 -12.59 -9.16
C ALA A 30 12.48 -11.88 -8.09
N PRO A 31 12.47 -10.53 -8.04
CA PRO A 31 11.60 -9.81 -7.13
C PRO A 31 10.15 -9.94 -7.56
N ARG A 32 9.24 -9.90 -6.60
CA ARG A 32 7.84 -9.61 -6.87
C ARG A 32 7.72 -8.13 -7.25
N GLN A 33 7.26 -7.86 -8.47
CA GLN A 33 6.98 -6.50 -8.89
C GLN A 33 5.62 -6.05 -8.37
N GLN A 34 5.55 -4.80 -7.96
CA GLN A 34 4.29 -4.14 -7.59
C GLN A 34 4.33 -2.69 -8.05
N VAL A 35 3.19 -2.17 -8.48
CA VAL A 35 3.00 -0.75 -8.77
C VAL A 35 2.00 -0.21 -7.77
N ASN A 36 2.38 0.83 -7.02
CA ASN A 36 1.53 1.44 -6.02
C ASN A 36 1.08 2.81 -6.54
N HIS A 37 -0.24 3.05 -6.55
CA HIS A 37 -0.86 4.32 -6.92
C HIS A 37 -1.53 4.91 -5.68
N TYR A 38 -1.08 6.08 -5.25
CA TYR A 38 -1.55 6.72 -4.02
C TYR A 38 -2.58 7.79 -4.30
N TYR A 39 -3.60 7.82 -3.46
CA TYR A 39 -4.73 8.72 -3.54
C TYR A 39 -4.79 9.59 -2.28
N ASP A 40 -5.16 10.86 -2.45
CA ASP A 40 -5.44 11.77 -1.36
C ASP A 40 -6.38 12.88 -1.85
N SER A 41 -7.05 13.58 -0.94
CA SER A 41 -7.85 14.76 -1.27
C SER A 41 -6.97 15.94 -1.66
N ASP A 42 -7.54 16.96 -2.31
CA ASP A 42 -6.79 18.14 -2.76
C ASP A 42 -6.12 18.89 -1.60
N GLN A 43 -6.66 18.73 -0.40
CA GLN A 43 -6.16 19.32 0.82
C GLN A 43 -5.26 18.35 1.62
N SER A 44 -4.90 17.20 1.06
CA SER A 44 -4.07 16.16 1.71
C SER A 44 -4.67 15.66 3.04
N ALA A 45 -5.98 15.42 3.05
CA ALA A 45 -6.70 15.04 4.28
C ALA A 45 -6.25 13.68 4.85
N LEU A 46 -5.90 12.69 4.01
CA LEU A 46 -5.36 11.42 4.50
C LEU A 46 -4.02 11.63 5.19
N LYS A 47 -3.13 12.43 4.58
CA LYS A 47 -1.85 12.79 5.21
C LYS A 47 -2.06 13.47 6.57
N ALA A 48 -2.99 14.42 6.67
CA ALA A 48 -3.32 15.08 7.93
C ALA A 48 -3.85 14.09 8.98
N ALA A 49 -4.59 13.06 8.56
CA ALA A 49 -5.07 11.97 9.41
C ALA A 49 -4.02 10.87 9.68
N ARG A 50 -2.76 11.08 9.29
CA ARG A 50 -1.66 10.07 9.34
C ARG A 50 -2.05 8.75 8.67
N ALA A 51 -2.79 8.86 7.57
CA ALA A 51 -3.29 7.75 6.77
C ALA A 51 -2.83 7.84 5.31
N ALA A 52 -2.97 6.73 4.60
CA ALA A 52 -2.74 6.63 3.17
C ALA A 52 -3.72 5.63 2.55
N LEU A 53 -4.17 5.92 1.34
CA LEU A 53 -4.91 4.99 0.50
C LEU A 53 -4.10 4.71 -0.77
N ARG A 54 -4.01 3.45 -1.16
CA ARG A 54 -3.39 3.06 -2.43
C ARG A 54 -4.20 2.01 -3.18
N LEU A 55 -4.09 2.05 -4.50
CA LEU A 55 -4.27 0.88 -5.36
C LEU A 55 -2.89 0.27 -5.60
N ARG A 56 -2.69 -0.97 -5.17
CA ARG A 56 -1.52 -1.75 -5.52
C ARG A 56 -1.87 -2.73 -6.63
N GLN A 57 -1.10 -2.72 -7.70
CA GLN A 57 -1.22 -3.67 -8.80
C GLN A 57 -0.05 -4.65 -8.77
N TYR A 58 -0.36 -5.92 -8.88
CA TYR A 58 0.57 -6.98 -9.27
C TYR A 58 0.17 -7.47 -10.67
N ASP A 59 0.81 -8.53 -11.17
CA ASP A 59 0.55 -9.07 -12.50
C ASP A 59 -0.89 -9.56 -12.68
N GLN A 60 -1.46 -10.21 -11.66
CA GLN A 60 -2.76 -10.89 -11.78
C GLN A 60 -3.86 -10.29 -10.92
N VAL A 61 -3.50 -9.56 -9.86
CA VAL A 61 -4.44 -9.04 -8.86
C VAL A 61 -4.14 -7.59 -8.55
N SER A 62 -5.12 -6.91 -7.97
CA SER A 62 -4.94 -5.57 -7.44
C SER A 62 -5.63 -5.42 -6.10
N GLU A 63 -5.13 -4.51 -5.28
CA GLU A 63 -5.55 -4.33 -3.89
C GLU A 63 -5.77 -2.85 -3.61
N TRP A 64 -6.95 -2.53 -3.07
CA TRP A 64 -7.15 -1.24 -2.39
C TRP A 64 -6.76 -1.41 -0.94
N THR A 65 -5.81 -0.61 -0.48
CA THR A 65 -5.34 -0.65 0.92
C THR A 65 -5.43 0.73 1.54
N PHE A 66 -6.20 0.84 2.61
CA PHE A 66 -6.13 1.96 3.56
C PHE A 66 -5.19 1.57 4.71
N LYS A 67 -4.22 2.43 5.02
CA LYS A 67 -3.30 2.26 6.15
C LYS A 67 -3.28 3.53 7.00
N GLN A 68 -3.46 3.42 8.31
CA GLN A 68 -3.41 4.54 9.26
C GLN A 68 -2.47 4.23 10.41
N ALA A 69 -1.51 5.12 10.66
CA ALA A 69 -0.56 4.96 11.76
C ALA A 69 -1.28 5.06 13.11
N LEU A 70 -1.03 4.09 13.99
CA LEU A 70 -1.46 4.10 15.39
C LEU A 70 -0.34 4.65 16.27
N ASP A 71 0.90 4.23 16.00
CA ASP A 71 2.12 4.75 16.61
C ASP A 71 3.29 4.73 15.62
N GLN A 72 4.55 4.63 16.09
CA GLN A 72 5.74 4.59 15.25
C GLN A 72 5.94 3.23 14.55
N PHE A 73 5.45 2.15 15.12
CA PHE A 73 5.65 0.77 14.66
C PHE A 73 4.36 0.08 14.24
N GLN A 74 3.20 0.56 14.72
CA GLN A 74 1.91 -0.05 14.46
C GLN A 74 1.03 0.79 13.53
N ALA A 75 0.31 0.10 12.64
CA ALA A 75 -0.71 0.71 11.80
C ALA A 75 -1.95 -0.18 11.68
N LEU A 76 -3.13 0.44 11.60
CA LEU A 76 -4.34 -0.23 11.12
C LEU A 76 -4.23 -0.35 9.60
N GLU A 77 -4.36 -1.57 9.07
CA GLU A 77 -4.45 -1.83 7.64
C GLU A 77 -5.79 -2.49 7.30
N ILE A 78 -6.46 -1.95 6.27
CA ILE A 78 -7.68 -2.52 5.69
C ILE A 78 -7.47 -2.68 4.19
N THR A 79 -7.54 -3.92 3.73
CA THR A 79 -7.29 -4.28 2.33
C THR A 79 -8.50 -4.97 1.70
N GLN A 80 -8.96 -4.41 0.58
CA GLN A 80 -9.84 -5.07 -0.38
C GLN A 80 -9.00 -5.64 -1.51
N THR A 81 -9.05 -6.95 -1.71
CA THR A 81 -8.44 -7.60 -2.88
C THR A 81 -9.47 -7.69 -4.00
N ASN A 82 -9.10 -7.23 -5.19
CA ASN A 82 -9.89 -7.42 -6.40
C ASN A 82 -9.58 -8.81 -6.99
N THR A 83 -10.60 -9.48 -7.51
CA THR A 83 -10.47 -10.82 -8.11
C THR A 83 -9.56 -10.85 -9.34
N SER A 84 -9.38 -9.70 -10.00
CA SER A 84 -8.45 -9.52 -11.10
C SER A 84 -7.66 -8.22 -10.94
N ARG A 85 -6.57 -8.10 -11.68
CA ARG A 85 -5.88 -6.83 -11.88
C ARG A 85 -6.85 -5.82 -12.51
N LEU A 86 -6.96 -4.64 -11.89
CA LEU A 86 -7.56 -3.49 -12.54
C LEU A 86 -6.52 -2.90 -13.50
N ASP A 87 -6.78 -2.90 -14.81
CA ASP A 87 -5.82 -2.36 -15.77
C ASP A 87 -5.84 -0.84 -15.85
N SER A 88 -7.00 -0.23 -15.62
CA SER A 88 -7.15 1.20 -15.50
C SER A 88 -6.82 1.67 -14.09
N VAL A 89 -6.02 2.74 -14.02
CA VAL A 89 -5.75 3.47 -12.77
C VAL A 89 -6.68 4.69 -12.79
N PRO A 90 -7.72 4.73 -11.96
CA PRO A 90 -8.65 5.85 -11.98
C PRO A 90 -7.97 7.13 -11.51
N ALA A 91 -8.21 8.24 -12.21
CA ALA A 91 -7.71 9.56 -11.80
C ALA A 91 -8.46 10.10 -10.57
N SER A 92 -9.72 9.70 -10.38
CA SER A 92 -10.54 9.98 -9.21
C SER A 92 -11.34 8.75 -8.80
N LEU A 93 -11.67 8.62 -7.52
CA LEU A 93 -12.48 7.49 -7.03
C LEU A 93 -13.98 7.81 -6.96
N ALA A 94 -14.45 8.76 -7.79
CA ALA A 94 -15.87 8.97 -8.03
C ALA A 94 -16.45 7.74 -8.76
N GLY A 95 -17.02 6.80 -8.01
CA GLY A 95 -17.57 5.55 -8.50
C GLY A 95 -17.39 4.38 -7.52
N ALA A 96 -17.89 3.20 -7.89
CA ALA A 96 -17.86 2.00 -7.05
C ALA A 96 -16.53 1.21 -7.15
N TRP A 97 -15.39 1.91 -7.11
CA TRP A 97 -14.05 1.30 -7.17
C TRP A 97 -13.70 0.51 -5.90
N ILE A 98 -14.20 0.99 -4.77
CA ILE A 98 -14.06 0.36 -3.46
C ILE A 98 -15.45 -0.07 -3.01
N GLN A 99 -15.57 -1.34 -2.63
CA GLN A 99 -16.82 -2.00 -2.25
C GLN A 99 -16.74 -2.59 -0.83
N ASP A 100 -15.53 -2.72 -0.27
CA ASP A 100 -15.34 -3.17 1.11
C ASP A 100 -15.91 -2.13 2.08
N ALA A 101 -16.98 -2.53 2.78
CA ALA A 101 -17.70 -1.66 3.69
C ALA A 101 -16.83 -1.18 4.87
N SER A 102 -15.86 -1.97 5.32
CA SER A 102 -14.97 -1.58 6.43
C SER A 102 -13.97 -0.52 5.98
N LEU A 103 -13.46 -0.63 4.76
CA LEU A 103 -12.58 0.37 4.15
C LEU A 103 -13.35 1.69 3.96
N LEU A 104 -14.54 1.64 3.37
CA LEU A 104 -15.41 2.81 3.19
C LEU A 104 -15.77 3.48 4.53
N ALA A 105 -16.16 2.69 5.53
CA ALA A 105 -16.46 3.22 6.86
C ALA A 105 -15.24 3.88 7.53
N THR A 106 -14.02 3.40 7.25
CA THR A 106 -12.79 3.96 7.82
C THR A 106 -12.38 5.26 7.12
N LEU A 107 -12.57 5.37 5.81
CA LEU A 107 -12.45 6.65 5.09
C LEU A 107 -13.42 7.69 5.66
N ALA A 108 -14.68 7.32 5.87
CA ALA A 108 -15.68 8.21 6.45
C ALA A 108 -15.30 8.69 7.87
N LYS A 109 -14.68 7.83 8.70
CA LYS A 109 -14.19 8.21 10.04
C LYS A 109 -13.10 9.29 10.01
N VAL A 110 -12.32 9.36 8.93
CA VAL A 110 -11.33 10.43 8.73
C VAL A 110 -11.89 11.60 7.91
N GLY A 111 -13.22 11.64 7.70
CA GLY A 111 -13.92 12.73 7.03
C GLY A 111 -13.72 12.76 5.51
N ILE A 112 -13.48 11.60 4.89
CA ILE A 112 -13.20 11.49 3.46
C ILE A 112 -14.18 10.52 2.82
N GLU A 113 -14.76 10.91 1.69
CA GLU A 113 -15.51 10.02 0.81
C GLU A 113 -14.64 9.63 -0.40
N PRO A 114 -14.89 8.48 -1.06
CA PRO A 114 -14.15 8.08 -2.26
C PRO A 114 -14.12 9.16 -3.34
N GLN A 115 -15.22 9.89 -3.55
CA GLN A 115 -15.30 10.95 -4.55
C GLN A 115 -14.33 12.12 -4.32
N ASP A 116 -13.84 12.31 -3.09
CA ASP A 116 -12.89 13.37 -2.74
C ASP A 116 -11.44 12.99 -3.10
N LEU A 117 -11.21 11.72 -3.42
CA LEU A 117 -9.88 11.16 -3.60
C LEU A 117 -9.47 11.17 -5.08
N VAL A 118 -8.31 11.75 -5.34
CA VAL A 118 -7.70 11.78 -6.67
C VAL A 118 -6.28 11.22 -6.62
N LEU A 119 -5.84 10.71 -7.76
CA LEU A 119 -4.51 10.15 -7.93
C LEU A 119 -3.45 11.24 -7.72
N ARG A 120 -2.47 10.96 -6.86
CA ARG A 120 -1.38 11.90 -6.54
C ARG A 120 -0.07 11.50 -7.19
N TYR A 121 0.34 10.26 -6.99
CA TYR A 121 1.59 9.74 -7.50
C TYR A 121 1.54 8.22 -7.53
N GLY A 122 2.45 7.64 -8.30
CA GLY A 122 2.66 6.21 -8.30
C GLY A 122 4.14 5.88 -8.42
N PHE A 123 4.50 4.71 -7.92
CA PHE A 123 5.85 4.18 -8.09
C PHE A 123 5.85 2.65 -8.13
N GLN A 124 6.82 2.12 -8.87
CA GLN A 124 7.10 0.70 -8.92
C GLN A 124 8.03 0.32 -7.75
N THR A 125 7.81 -0.87 -7.21
CA THR A 125 8.71 -1.49 -6.23
C THR A 125 9.02 -2.91 -6.69
N ASN A 126 10.31 -3.23 -6.70
CA ASN A 126 10.77 -4.61 -6.80
C ASN A 126 11.01 -5.12 -5.38
N ARG A 127 10.21 -6.09 -4.94
CA ARG A 127 10.21 -6.59 -3.57
C ARG A 127 10.77 -8.01 -3.52
N TRP A 128 11.79 -8.20 -2.69
CA TRP A 128 12.19 -9.50 -2.19
C TRP A 128 11.62 -9.65 -0.78
N THR A 129 11.10 -10.84 -0.47
CA THR A 129 10.55 -11.18 0.85
C THR A 129 11.20 -12.48 1.30
N LEU A 130 11.48 -12.58 2.60
CA LEU A 130 12.04 -13.78 3.23
C LEU A 130 11.11 -14.17 4.37
N ASP A 131 10.70 -15.43 4.45
CA ASP A 131 10.00 -15.92 5.64
C ASP A 131 11.03 -16.21 6.73
N LEU A 132 10.99 -15.43 7.81
CA LEU A 132 11.91 -15.56 8.94
C LEU A 132 11.29 -16.36 10.10
N GLY A 133 10.06 -16.85 9.97
CA GLY A 133 9.32 -17.62 10.97
C GLY A 133 8.67 -16.79 12.08
N TRP A 134 8.97 -15.50 12.16
CA TRP A 134 8.35 -14.53 13.08
C TRP A 134 7.88 -13.25 12.36
N GLY A 135 7.96 -13.25 11.03
CA GLY A 135 7.64 -12.13 10.16
C GLY A 135 8.13 -12.37 8.74
N GLU A 136 7.75 -11.45 7.85
CA GLU A 136 8.27 -11.29 6.49
C GLU A 136 9.47 -10.33 6.43
#